data_AF-A0A932NTB7-F1
#
_entry.id   AF-A0A932NTB7-F1
#
_cell.length_a   1.000
_cell.length_b   1.000
_cell.length_c   1.000
_cell.angle_alpha   90.00
_cell.angle_beta   90.00
_cell.angle_gamma   90.00
#
_symmetry.space_group_name_H-M   'P 1'
#
loop_
_entity.id
_entity.type
_entity.pdbx_description
1 polymer ?
#
loop_
_entity_poly.entity_id
_entity_poly.type
_entity_poly.pdbx_seq_one_letter_code
_entity_poly.pdbx_strand_id
1 'polypeptide(L)'
;MAMYIDEGFWRKALGKPDWYLLLSDDFKRLEKLAEAEKDPTVRKRIKSEAYEMVESAVREERLPVAKSGDNFDKERKPIDTIIIHHTKNQPGMTLERLNAMHLLRIYGMYFASPTASNEQHLKGQPVWSGHFYNGQQVFWGYHWLVREDGTTVQILKDKYVGWHAGNWDINTRSIGICIDNDLSETEPRDSVINAVAEIIRKHYPKMPPNRVLGHKDVNDKTECPGSLFSNVWKQKLLEQIT
;
A
#
# COMPACT_ATOMS: atom_id res chain seq x y z
N MET A 1 -8.86 -27.51 -4.97
CA MET A 1 -8.44 -27.29 -3.57
C MET A 1 -9.53 -26.50 -2.87
N ALA A 2 -9.79 -26.75 -1.58
CA ALA A 2 -10.72 -25.92 -0.81
C ALA A 2 -10.14 -24.50 -0.64
N MET A 3 -11.00 -23.49 -0.72
CA MET A 3 -10.63 -22.10 -0.49
C MET A 3 -10.51 -21.80 1.00
N TYR A 4 -9.76 -20.76 1.33
CA TYR A 4 -9.64 -20.21 2.67
C TYR A 4 -10.76 -19.23 3.01
N ILE A 5 -11.51 -18.78 2.01
CA ILE A 5 -12.68 -17.90 2.16
C ILE A 5 -13.99 -18.61 1.79
N ASP A 6 -15.10 -18.16 2.37
CA ASP A 6 -16.44 -18.44 1.84
C ASP A 6 -16.76 -17.39 0.76
N GLU A 7 -16.60 -17.77 -0.52
CA GLU A 7 -16.87 -16.88 -1.65
C GLU A 7 -18.29 -16.32 -1.67
N GLY A 8 -19.29 -17.12 -1.28
CA GLY A 8 -20.70 -16.71 -1.29
C GLY A 8 -20.93 -15.62 -0.25
N PHE A 9 -20.38 -15.81 0.95
CA PHE A 9 -20.38 -14.81 2.00
C PHE A 9 -19.62 -13.55 1.57
N TRP A 10 -18.39 -13.67 1.06
CA TRP A 10 -17.56 -12.54 0.62
C TRP A 10 -18.24 -11.74 -0.49
N ARG A 11 -18.81 -12.41 -1.49
CA ARG A 11 -19.54 -11.76 -2.59
C ARG A 11 -20.73 -10.96 -2.08
N LYS A 12 -21.51 -11.53 -1.15
CA LYS A 12 -22.65 -10.85 -0.53
C LYS A 12 -22.23 -9.67 0.34
N ALA A 13 -21.13 -9.82 1.09
CA ALA A 13 -20.60 -8.77 1.95
C ALA A 13 -20.06 -7.58 1.14
N LEU A 14 -19.25 -7.83 0.11
CA LEU A 14 -18.67 -6.78 -0.75
C LEU A 14 -19.71 -5.93 -1.49
N GLY A 15 -20.95 -6.42 -1.63
CA GLY A 15 -22.08 -5.64 -2.16
C GLY A 15 -22.70 -4.65 -1.19
N LYS A 16 -22.19 -4.53 0.05
CA LYS A 16 -22.72 -3.63 1.08
C LYS A 16 -21.83 -2.41 1.33
N PRO A 17 -22.40 -1.25 1.67
CA PRO A 17 -21.66 -0.05 2.09
C PRO A 17 -20.61 -0.29 3.17
N ASP A 18 -20.93 -1.17 4.12
CA ASP A 18 -20.17 -1.45 5.33
C ASP A 18 -19.46 -2.82 5.25
N TRP A 19 -19.15 -3.30 4.04
CA TRP A 19 -18.56 -4.63 3.78
C TRP A 19 -17.37 -4.96 4.69
N TYR A 20 -16.57 -3.96 5.05
CA TYR A 20 -15.40 -4.12 5.91
C TYR A 20 -15.75 -4.52 7.34
N LEU A 21 -16.94 -4.16 7.85
CA LEU A 21 -17.41 -4.64 9.17
C LEU A 21 -17.71 -6.14 9.15
N LEU A 22 -18.12 -6.66 7.99
CA LEU A 22 -18.42 -8.08 7.82
C LEU A 22 -17.15 -8.89 7.55
N LEU A 23 -16.17 -8.28 6.87
CA LEU A 23 -14.98 -8.99 6.38
C LEU A 23 -13.72 -8.75 7.21
N SER A 24 -13.65 -7.74 8.08
CA SER A 24 -12.41 -7.41 8.80
C SER A 24 -11.91 -8.55 9.70
N ASP A 25 -12.83 -9.26 10.37
CA ASP A 25 -12.43 -10.34 11.27
C ASP A 25 -12.03 -11.60 10.50
N ASP A 26 -12.69 -11.89 9.39
CA ASP A 26 -12.28 -12.97 8.50
C ASP A 26 -10.94 -12.66 7.85
N PHE A 27 -10.71 -11.42 7.43
CA PHE A 27 -9.43 -10.99 6.89
C PHE A 27 -8.30 -11.07 7.93
N LYS A 28 -8.53 -10.65 9.19
CA LYS A 28 -7.57 -10.86 10.29
C LYS A 28 -7.26 -12.35 10.52
N ARG A 29 -8.26 -13.23 10.40
CA ARG A 29 -8.06 -14.69 10.46
C ARG A 29 -7.14 -15.15 9.33
N LEU A 30 -7.36 -14.69 8.09
CA LEU A 30 -6.49 -15.00 6.95
C LEU A 30 -5.06 -14.49 7.16
N GLU A 31 -4.88 -13.28 7.71
CA GLU A 31 -3.55 -12.75 8.02
C GLU A 31 -2.81 -13.63 9.04
N LYS A 32 -3.47 -14.03 10.13
CA LYS A 32 -2.90 -14.94 11.12
C LYS A 32 -2.57 -16.32 10.54
N LEU A 33 -3.44 -16.86 9.69
CA LEU A 33 -3.21 -18.13 9.01
C LEU A 33 -1.99 -18.04 8.08
N ALA A 34 -1.87 -16.95 7.32
CA ALA A 34 -0.73 -16.73 6.44
C ALA A 34 0.58 -16.56 7.22
N GLU A 35 0.56 -15.88 8.36
CA GLU A 35 1.74 -15.72 9.21
C GLU A 35 2.23 -17.05 9.80
N ALA A 36 1.31 -17.95 10.17
CA ALA A 36 1.64 -19.27 10.69
C ALA A 36 2.07 -20.28 9.61
N GLU A 37 1.82 -19.99 8.34
CA GLU A 37 2.08 -20.89 7.22
C GLU A 37 3.56 -20.86 6.80
N LYS A 38 4.17 -22.05 6.73
CA LYS A 38 5.57 -22.25 6.38
C LYS A 38 5.77 -22.41 4.87
N ASP A 39 4.79 -22.96 4.17
CA ASP A 39 4.86 -23.08 2.72
C ASP A 39 4.59 -21.70 2.07
N PRO A 40 5.58 -21.10 1.38
CA PRO A 40 5.44 -19.77 0.81
C PRO A 40 4.33 -19.70 -0.26
N THR A 41 4.05 -20.80 -0.96
CA THR A 41 3.00 -20.89 -1.98
C THR A 41 1.63 -20.85 -1.33
N VAL A 42 1.44 -21.65 -0.27
CA VAL A 42 0.19 -21.70 0.49
C VAL A 42 -0.05 -20.37 1.20
N ARG A 43 0.98 -19.84 1.87
CA ARG A 43 0.96 -18.54 2.54
C ARG A 43 0.49 -17.41 1.62
N LYS A 44 0.97 -17.40 0.38
CA LYS A 44 0.55 -16.43 -0.63
C LYS A 44 -0.92 -16.62 -1.01
N ARG A 45 -1.35 -17.87 -1.23
CA ARG A 45 -2.74 -18.18 -1.62
C ARG A 45 -3.76 -17.70 -0.59
N ILE A 46 -3.50 -17.90 0.70
CA ILE A 46 -4.41 -17.53 1.81
C ILE A 46 -4.92 -16.10 1.68
N LYS A 47 -4.03 -15.14 1.38
CA LYS A 47 -4.42 -13.73 1.22
C LYS A 47 -4.82 -13.39 -0.22
N SER A 48 -4.30 -14.11 -1.22
CA SER A 48 -4.62 -13.84 -2.63
C SER A 48 -6.11 -14.00 -2.92
N GLU A 49 -6.76 -15.01 -2.35
CA GLU A 49 -8.20 -15.25 -2.54
C GLU A 49 -9.05 -14.04 -2.08
N ALA A 50 -8.71 -13.45 -0.93
CA ALA A 50 -9.39 -12.24 -0.45
C ALA A 50 -9.15 -11.03 -1.38
N TYR A 51 -7.91 -10.84 -1.84
CA TYR A 51 -7.60 -9.74 -2.76
C TYR A 51 -8.27 -9.93 -4.13
N GLU A 52 -8.39 -11.15 -4.63
CA GLU A 52 -9.10 -11.50 -5.88
C GLU A 52 -10.58 -11.14 -5.82
N MET A 53 -11.22 -11.40 -4.66
CA MET A 53 -12.61 -11.04 -4.44
C MET A 53 -12.82 -9.53 -4.45
N VAL A 54 -11.95 -8.78 -3.77
CA VAL A 54 -12.01 -7.31 -3.74
C VAL A 54 -11.72 -6.72 -5.12
N GLU A 55 -10.67 -7.20 -5.80
CA GLU A 55 -10.29 -6.79 -7.15
C GLU A 55 -11.45 -7.01 -8.14
N SER A 56 -12.08 -8.17 -8.10
CA SER A 56 -13.24 -8.50 -8.95
C SER A 56 -14.45 -7.62 -8.60
N ALA A 57 -14.72 -7.38 -7.31
CA ALA A 57 -15.82 -6.50 -6.90
C ALA A 57 -15.63 -5.03 -7.34
N VAL A 58 -14.39 -4.52 -7.35
CA VAL A 58 -14.06 -3.19 -7.87
C VAL A 58 -14.25 -3.14 -9.39
N ARG A 59 -13.65 -4.10 -10.12
CA ARG A 59 -13.71 -4.19 -11.58
C ARG A 59 -15.13 -4.35 -12.12
N GLU A 60 -15.98 -5.06 -11.38
CA GLU A 60 -17.38 -5.32 -11.74
C GLU A 60 -18.35 -4.28 -11.14
N GLU A 61 -17.82 -3.17 -10.59
CA GLU A 61 -18.58 -2.05 -10.01
C GLU A 61 -19.60 -2.48 -8.94
N ARG A 62 -19.34 -3.58 -8.24
CA ARG A 62 -20.23 -4.10 -7.18
C ARG A 62 -19.91 -3.57 -5.80
N LEU A 63 -18.69 -3.08 -5.59
CA LEU A 63 -18.24 -2.57 -4.31
C LEU A 63 -18.76 -1.13 -4.12
N PRO A 64 -19.65 -0.86 -3.14
CA PRO A 64 -20.13 0.49 -2.90
C PRO A 64 -18.98 1.37 -2.36
N VAL A 65 -18.49 2.28 -3.19
CA VAL A 65 -17.54 3.32 -2.80
C VAL A 65 -18.27 4.64 -2.61
N ALA A 66 -17.83 5.43 -1.64
CA ALA A 66 -18.42 6.75 -1.42
C ALA A 66 -18.14 7.66 -2.62
N LYS A 67 -19.07 8.56 -2.93
CA LYS A 67 -18.89 9.60 -3.96
C LYS A 67 -18.25 10.88 -3.43
N SER A 68 -18.27 11.05 -2.10
CA SER A 68 -17.72 12.17 -1.36
C SER A 68 -17.46 11.74 0.07
N GLY A 69 -16.53 12.41 0.74
CA GLY A 69 -16.22 12.20 2.15
C GLY A 69 -15.22 13.23 2.64
N ASP A 70 -14.61 12.96 3.78
CA ASP A 70 -13.62 13.86 4.39
C ASP A 70 -12.42 14.09 3.45
N ASN A 71 -11.91 15.32 3.47
CA ASN A 71 -10.68 15.64 2.75
C ASN A 71 -9.47 15.33 3.65
N PHE A 72 -9.02 14.09 3.65
CA PHE A 72 -7.82 13.66 4.40
C PHE A 72 -6.54 14.36 3.90
N ASP A 73 -6.51 14.79 2.64
CA ASP A 73 -5.36 15.46 2.03
C ASP A 73 -5.21 16.92 2.48
N LYS A 74 -6.20 17.49 3.19
CA LYS A 74 -6.11 18.85 3.76
C LYS A 74 -4.92 19.02 4.73
N GLU A 75 -4.45 17.92 5.31
CA GLU A 75 -3.34 17.88 6.25
C GLU A 75 -1.99 17.67 5.57
N ARG A 76 -1.95 17.61 4.22
CA ARG A 76 -0.70 17.49 3.46
C ARG A 76 0.27 18.61 3.84
N LYS A 77 1.42 18.22 4.37
CA LYS A 77 2.55 19.09 4.71
C LYS A 77 3.51 19.20 3.53
N PRO A 78 4.42 20.19 3.53
CA PRO A 78 5.55 20.21 2.61
C PRO A 78 6.29 18.86 2.64
N ILE A 79 6.60 18.34 1.46
CA ILE A 79 7.30 17.07 1.32
C ILE A 79 8.74 17.24 1.79
N ASP A 80 9.15 16.44 2.77
CA ASP A 80 10.51 16.45 3.28
C ASP A 80 11.06 15.05 3.59
N THR A 81 10.34 14.01 3.14
CA THR A 81 10.73 12.61 3.35
C THR A 81 10.40 11.75 2.14
N ILE A 82 11.30 10.82 1.80
CA ILE A 82 10.99 9.68 0.95
C ILE A 82 10.98 8.43 1.82
N ILE A 83 9.94 7.61 1.70
CA ILE A 83 9.87 6.28 2.32
C ILE A 83 9.95 5.22 1.22
N ILE A 84 10.97 4.37 1.30
CA ILE A 84 11.17 3.26 0.38
C ILE A 84 10.41 2.03 0.89
N HIS A 85 9.68 1.39 -0.03
CA HIS A 85 8.87 0.21 0.19
C HIS A 85 9.23 -0.91 -0.78
N HIS A 86 8.78 -2.12 -0.45
CA HIS A 86 8.65 -3.23 -1.39
C HIS A 86 7.20 -3.72 -1.40
N THR A 87 6.76 -4.45 -2.42
CA THR A 87 5.42 -5.05 -2.41
C THR A 87 5.36 -6.30 -1.53
N LYS A 88 6.52 -6.89 -1.20
CA LYS A 88 6.63 -8.22 -0.56
C LYS A 88 5.87 -9.28 -1.36
N ASN A 89 5.97 -9.17 -2.68
CA ASN A 89 5.33 -10.05 -3.65
C ASN A 89 6.29 -10.32 -4.80
N GLN A 90 6.08 -11.44 -5.49
CA GLN A 90 6.76 -11.68 -6.76
C GLN A 90 6.47 -10.53 -7.74
N PRO A 91 7.43 -10.16 -8.60
CA PRO A 91 7.26 -9.09 -9.58
C PRO A 91 6.04 -9.30 -10.47
N GLY A 92 5.45 -8.21 -10.94
CA GLY A 92 4.26 -8.23 -11.81
C GLY A 92 2.97 -7.81 -11.11
N MET A 93 3.05 -7.05 -10.02
CA MET A 93 1.87 -6.52 -9.33
C MET A 93 1.02 -5.64 -10.26
N THR A 94 -0.21 -6.03 -10.55
CA THR A 94 -1.11 -5.15 -11.31
C THR A 94 -1.52 -3.95 -10.46
N LEU A 95 -1.82 -2.82 -11.12
CA LEU A 95 -2.32 -1.64 -10.40
C LEU A 95 -3.69 -1.90 -9.74
N GLU A 96 -4.50 -2.76 -10.36
CA GLU A 96 -5.79 -3.24 -9.83
C GLU A 96 -5.60 -4.07 -8.56
N ARG A 97 -4.68 -5.04 -8.57
CA ARG A 97 -4.35 -5.83 -7.37
C ARG A 97 -3.82 -4.97 -6.25
N LEU A 98 -2.90 -4.03 -6.55
CA LEU A 98 -2.37 -3.09 -5.57
C LEU A 98 -3.48 -2.21 -4.97
N ASN A 99 -4.43 -1.78 -5.81
CA ASN A 99 -5.60 -1.02 -5.38
C ASN A 99 -6.48 -1.83 -4.42
N ALA A 100 -6.83 -3.08 -4.80
CA ALA A 100 -7.64 -3.98 -3.98
C ALA A 100 -6.97 -4.33 -2.64
N MET A 101 -5.64 -4.56 -2.66
CA MET A 101 -4.87 -4.81 -1.44
C MET A 101 -4.94 -3.63 -0.47
N HIS A 102 -4.70 -2.41 -0.94
CA HIS A 102 -4.76 -1.25 -0.05
C HIS A 102 -6.19 -0.88 0.35
N LEU A 103 -7.18 -1.05 -0.53
CA LEU A 103 -8.59 -0.92 -0.17
C LEU A 103 -8.95 -1.86 0.98
N LEU A 104 -8.55 -3.12 0.92
CA LEU A 104 -8.85 -4.09 1.98
C LEU A 104 -8.04 -3.82 3.24
N ARG A 105 -6.71 -3.79 3.13
CA ARG A 105 -5.78 -3.82 4.27
C ARG A 105 -5.63 -2.49 5.00
N ILE A 106 -5.87 -1.38 4.31
CA ILE A 106 -5.61 -0.05 4.82
C ILE A 106 -6.94 0.64 5.05
N TYR A 107 -7.66 0.95 3.98
CA TYR A 107 -8.89 1.73 4.10
C TYR A 107 -10.02 0.96 4.78
N GLY A 108 -10.29 -0.27 4.37
CA GLY A 108 -11.33 -1.12 4.97
C GLY A 108 -11.05 -1.40 6.44
N MET A 109 -9.82 -1.76 6.78
CA MET A 109 -9.43 -1.96 8.19
C MET A 109 -9.55 -0.69 9.02
N TYR A 110 -9.19 0.47 8.46
CA TYR A 110 -9.35 1.75 9.12
C TYR A 110 -10.82 2.09 9.35
N PHE A 111 -11.66 1.99 8.33
CA PHE A 111 -13.11 2.26 8.45
C PHE A 111 -13.80 1.28 9.40
N ALA A 112 -13.30 0.04 9.53
CA ALA A 112 -13.82 -0.93 10.50
C ALA A 112 -13.55 -0.50 11.96
N SER A 113 -12.45 0.21 12.19
CA SER A 113 -12.01 0.62 13.52
C SER A 113 -11.17 1.92 13.45
N PRO A 114 -11.79 3.09 13.18
CA PRO A 114 -11.07 4.35 13.09
C PRO A 114 -10.34 4.64 14.40
N THR A 115 -9.07 5.02 14.34
CA THR A 115 -8.27 5.25 15.55
C THR A 115 -8.42 6.67 16.08
N ALA A 116 -8.76 7.64 15.23
CA ALA A 116 -8.98 9.01 15.64
C ALA A 116 -10.40 9.21 16.20
N SER A 117 -10.52 9.87 17.35
CA SER A 117 -11.81 10.07 18.04
C SER A 117 -12.78 10.95 17.25
N ASN A 118 -12.27 11.88 16.46
CA ASN A 118 -13.05 12.75 15.56
C ASN A 118 -13.42 12.08 14.23
N GLU A 119 -13.03 10.83 14.00
CA GLU A 119 -13.28 10.09 12.75
C GLU A 119 -14.17 8.85 12.95
N GLN A 120 -14.78 8.72 14.13
CA GLN A 120 -15.65 7.58 14.44
C GLN A 120 -16.89 7.52 13.52
N HIS A 121 -17.28 8.64 12.90
CA HIS A 121 -18.39 8.70 11.94
C HIS A 121 -18.11 7.96 10.62
N LEU A 122 -16.85 7.65 10.30
CA LEU A 122 -16.48 6.88 9.10
C LEU A 122 -17.00 5.44 9.17
N LYS A 123 -17.11 4.89 10.38
CA LYS A 123 -17.54 3.51 10.59
C LYS A 123 -18.99 3.30 10.15
N GLY A 124 -19.21 2.28 9.33
CA GLY A 124 -20.49 1.97 8.70
C GLY A 124 -20.77 2.74 7.40
N GLN A 125 -19.91 3.68 7.00
CA GLN A 125 -20.03 4.39 5.72
C GLN A 125 -19.30 3.66 4.59
N PRO A 126 -19.73 3.81 3.32
CA PRO A 126 -18.92 3.42 2.17
C PRO A 126 -17.51 3.99 2.26
N VAL A 127 -16.52 3.19 1.84
CA VAL A 127 -15.12 3.61 1.91
C VAL A 127 -14.86 4.80 0.99
N TRP A 128 -14.10 5.77 1.49
CA TRP A 128 -13.66 6.98 0.78
C TRP A 128 -12.16 7.17 0.96
N SER A 129 -11.44 7.40 -0.14
CA SER A 129 -10.04 7.84 -0.13
C SER A 129 -9.88 9.31 -0.50
N GLY A 130 -10.76 9.84 -1.37
CA GLY A 130 -10.57 11.15 -1.99
C GLY A 130 -9.46 11.18 -3.05
N HIS A 131 -8.83 10.04 -3.35
CA HIS A 131 -7.77 9.94 -4.34
C HIS A 131 -8.34 9.52 -5.69
N PHE A 132 -8.01 10.26 -6.74
CA PHE A 132 -8.51 9.99 -8.09
C PHE A 132 -7.39 9.82 -9.11
N TYR A 133 -7.51 8.78 -9.93
CA TYR A 133 -6.65 8.48 -11.07
C TYR A 133 -7.55 8.26 -12.29
N ASN A 134 -7.32 9.02 -13.37
CA ASN A 134 -8.17 9.03 -14.58
C ASN A 134 -9.68 9.18 -14.29
N GLY A 135 -10.03 9.98 -13.28
CA GLY A 135 -11.43 10.23 -12.89
C GLY A 135 -12.07 9.15 -12.02
N GLN A 136 -11.38 8.04 -11.76
CA GLN A 136 -11.85 6.97 -10.88
C GLN A 136 -11.19 7.06 -9.51
N GLN A 137 -11.96 6.77 -8.46
CA GLN A 137 -11.43 6.72 -7.10
C GLN A 137 -10.51 5.51 -6.93
N VAL A 138 -9.35 5.74 -6.35
CA VAL A 138 -8.32 4.73 -6.09
C VAL A 138 -7.91 4.75 -4.61
N PHE A 139 -7.31 3.68 -4.14
CA PHE A 139 -6.98 3.45 -2.73
C PHE A 139 -5.49 3.16 -2.55
N TRP A 140 -4.64 3.57 -3.49
CA TRP A 140 -3.20 3.32 -3.37
C TRP A 140 -2.61 4.03 -2.14
N GLY A 141 -1.69 3.36 -1.43
CA GLY A 141 -0.92 3.98 -0.35
C GLY A 141 0.36 4.66 -0.85
N TYR A 142 0.91 4.22 -1.99
CA TYR A 142 2.20 4.70 -2.51
C TYR A 142 2.01 5.76 -3.59
N HIS A 143 3.04 6.57 -3.81
CA HIS A 143 3.06 7.58 -4.87
C HIS A 143 3.70 7.03 -6.15
N TRP A 144 4.74 6.23 -6.00
CA TRP A 144 5.47 5.62 -7.11
C TRP A 144 5.53 4.11 -6.95
N LEU A 145 5.44 3.42 -8.08
CA LEU A 145 5.73 2.00 -8.22
C LEU A 145 6.91 1.84 -9.19
N VAL A 146 7.94 1.10 -8.78
CA VAL A 146 9.13 0.81 -9.58
C VAL A 146 9.13 -0.68 -9.90
N ARG A 147 9.12 -1.01 -11.19
CA ARG A 147 9.15 -2.37 -11.70
C ARG A 147 10.57 -2.94 -11.63
N GLU A 148 10.64 -4.26 -11.64
CA GLU A 148 11.91 -4.99 -11.70
C GLU A 148 12.79 -4.57 -12.90
N ASP A 149 12.19 -4.28 -14.06
CA ASP A 149 12.91 -3.80 -15.23
C ASP A 149 13.36 -2.33 -15.16
N GLY A 150 13.07 -1.63 -14.05
CA GLY A 150 13.37 -0.21 -13.85
C GLY A 150 12.26 0.74 -14.33
N THR A 151 11.17 0.25 -14.92
CA THR A 151 10.03 1.08 -15.30
C THR A 151 9.42 1.74 -14.08
N THR A 152 9.19 3.06 -14.13
CA THR A 152 8.59 3.83 -13.03
C THR A 152 7.18 4.28 -13.40
N VAL A 153 6.25 4.17 -12.45
CA VAL A 153 4.86 4.59 -12.61
C VAL A 153 4.45 5.48 -11.45
N GLN A 154 4.08 6.73 -11.72
CA GLN A 154 3.45 7.59 -10.72
C GLN A 154 1.97 7.23 -10.60
N ILE A 155 1.60 6.61 -9.48
CA ILE A 155 0.24 6.13 -9.21
C ILE A 155 -0.55 7.14 -8.37
N LEU A 156 0.10 7.90 -7.49
CA LEU A 156 -0.50 9.05 -6.81
C LEU A 156 0.30 10.32 -7.04
N LYS A 157 -0.43 11.43 -7.22
CA LYS A 157 0.14 12.78 -7.29
C LYS A 157 0.55 13.24 -5.90
N ASP A 158 1.58 14.08 -5.84
CA ASP A 158 2.13 14.68 -4.62
C ASP A 158 1.12 15.46 -3.76
N LYS A 159 -0.02 15.86 -4.31
CA LYS A 159 -1.08 16.51 -3.52
C LYS A 159 -1.85 15.54 -2.60
N TYR A 160 -1.83 14.24 -2.91
CA TYR A 160 -2.57 13.21 -2.16
C TYR A 160 -1.69 12.62 -1.07
N VAL A 161 -2.14 12.61 0.18
CA VAL A 161 -1.49 11.93 1.31
C VAL A 161 -1.64 10.43 1.11
N GLY A 162 -0.56 9.75 0.70
CA GLY A 162 -0.53 8.30 0.57
C GLY A 162 -0.49 7.60 1.94
N TRP A 163 -1.37 6.63 2.17
CA TRP A 163 -1.45 5.93 3.46
C TRP A 163 -0.49 4.74 3.47
N HIS A 164 0.82 4.99 3.62
CA HIS A 164 1.84 3.93 3.48
C HIS A 164 2.71 3.70 4.71
N ALA A 165 2.94 4.69 5.56
CA ALA A 165 3.91 4.58 6.67
C ALA A 165 3.33 3.88 7.92
N GLY A 166 2.00 3.82 8.06
CA GLY A 166 1.35 3.40 9.32
C GLY A 166 1.48 4.44 10.44
N ASN A 167 1.93 5.65 10.10
CA ASN A 167 2.00 6.81 10.97
C ASN A 167 1.50 8.02 10.18
N TRP A 168 0.43 8.67 10.67
CA TRP A 168 -0.23 9.77 9.97
C TRP A 168 0.68 10.98 9.77
N ASP A 169 1.43 11.40 10.81
CA ASP A 169 2.35 12.53 10.71
C ASP A 169 3.37 12.32 9.59
N ILE A 170 3.88 11.09 9.46
CA ILE A 170 4.84 10.73 8.41
C ILE A 170 4.17 10.68 7.03
N ASN A 171 2.98 10.07 6.92
CA ASN A 171 2.21 10.07 5.66
C ASN A 171 2.02 11.50 5.11
N THR A 172 1.67 12.46 5.97
CA THR A 172 1.36 13.84 5.54
C THR A 172 2.56 14.60 4.96
N ARG A 173 3.80 14.19 5.23
CA ARG A 173 5.04 14.87 4.82
C ARG A 173 5.93 14.03 3.91
N SER A 174 5.46 12.86 3.45
CA SER A 174 6.30 11.90 2.75
C SER A 174 5.74 11.42 1.41
N ILE A 175 6.65 10.90 0.60
CA ILE A 175 6.39 10.21 -0.65
C ILE A 175 6.80 8.75 -0.49
N GLY A 176 5.85 7.84 -0.67
CA GLY A 176 6.11 6.41 -0.74
C GLY A 176 6.55 5.98 -2.14
N ILE A 177 7.76 5.43 -2.27
CA ILE A 177 8.26 4.77 -3.49
C ILE A 177 8.32 3.27 -3.22
N CYS A 178 7.52 2.48 -3.92
CA CYS A 178 7.42 1.04 -3.73
C CYS A 178 8.08 0.28 -4.88
N ILE A 179 8.96 -0.67 -4.56
CA ILE A 179 9.57 -1.58 -5.52
C ILE A 179 8.69 -2.83 -5.65
N ASP A 180 8.32 -3.19 -6.87
CA ASP A 180 7.51 -4.35 -7.19
C ASP A 180 8.32 -5.65 -7.15
N ASN A 181 8.74 -6.03 -5.94
CA ASN A 181 9.39 -7.30 -5.67
C ASN A 181 9.29 -7.66 -4.17
N ASP A 182 9.66 -8.90 -3.84
CA ASP A 182 9.94 -9.36 -2.50
C ASP A 182 11.43 -9.17 -2.22
N LEU A 183 11.73 -8.10 -1.49
CA LEU A 183 13.08 -7.72 -1.08
C LEU A 183 13.37 -8.07 0.39
N SER A 184 12.56 -8.95 1.01
CA SER A 184 12.73 -9.28 2.44
C SER A 184 14.16 -9.68 2.80
N GLU A 185 14.81 -10.47 1.95
CA GLU A 185 16.18 -10.98 2.15
C GLU A 185 17.10 -10.75 0.94
N THR A 186 16.71 -9.86 0.02
CA THR A 186 17.45 -9.58 -1.22
C THR A 186 17.59 -8.07 -1.43
N GLU A 187 18.57 -7.67 -2.23
CA GLU A 187 18.66 -6.29 -2.71
C GLU A 187 18.07 -6.16 -4.13
N PRO A 188 17.51 -4.99 -4.48
CA PRO A 188 17.08 -4.74 -5.85
C PRO A 188 18.27 -4.69 -6.80
N ARG A 189 18.02 -4.97 -8.09
CA ARG A 189 19.05 -4.79 -9.14
C ARG A 189 19.49 -3.33 -9.23
N ASP A 190 20.74 -3.10 -9.64
CA ASP A 190 21.27 -1.75 -9.81
C ASP A 190 20.41 -0.89 -10.77
N SER A 191 19.78 -1.50 -11.78
CA SER A 191 18.84 -0.79 -12.67
C SER A 191 17.62 -0.25 -11.92
N VAL A 192 17.12 -0.97 -10.92
CA VAL A 192 15.99 -0.55 -10.08
C VAL A 192 16.43 0.53 -9.09
N ILE A 193 17.63 0.39 -8.50
CA ILE A 193 18.20 1.44 -7.63
C ILE A 193 18.36 2.75 -8.43
N ASN A 194 18.87 2.67 -9.65
CA ASN A 194 19.02 3.82 -10.55
C ASN A 194 17.67 4.47 -10.89
N ALA A 195 16.63 3.66 -11.12
CA ALA A 195 15.29 4.17 -11.38
C ALA A 195 14.69 4.91 -10.16
N VAL A 196 14.89 4.38 -8.94
CA VAL A 196 14.50 5.06 -7.70
C VAL A 196 15.28 6.36 -7.53
N ALA A 197 16.59 6.34 -7.76
CA ALA A 197 17.44 7.53 -7.70
C ALA A 197 16.99 8.59 -8.71
N GLU A 198 16.62 8.19 -9.93
CA GLU A 198 16.10 9.11 -10.96
C GLU A 198 14.79 9.76 -10.55
N ILE A 199 13.85 9.02 -9.94
CA ILE A 199 12.63 9.60 -9.36
C ILE A 199 13.01 10.71 -8.37
N ILE A 200 13.93 10.41 -7.45
CA ILE A 200 14.32 11.35 -6.39
C ILE A 200 15.01 12.58 -6.98
N ARG A 201 16.00 12.42 -7.87
CA ARG A 201 16.71 13.53 -8.51
C ARG A 201 15.77 14.43 -9.32
N LYS A 202 14.85 13.83 -10.08
CA LYS A 202 13.98 14.55 -11.00
C LYS A 202 12.82 15.26 -10.30
N HIS A 203 12.18 14.60 -9.35
CA HIS A 203 10.95 15.10 -8.72
C HIS A 203 11.19 15.71 -7.34
N TYR A 204 12.25 15.31 -6.65
CA TYR A 204 12.54 15.73 -5.27
C TYR A 204 14.01 16.17 -5.11
N PRO A 205 14.55 17.07 -5.97
CA PRO A 205 15.99 17.40 -6.03
C PRO A 205 16.56 18.02 -4.74
N LYS A 206 15.70 18.53 -3.85
CA LYS A 206 16.09 19.11 -2.57
C LYS A 206 15.99 18.11 -1.40
N MET A 207 15.69 16.85 -1.68
CA MET A 207 15.57 15.82 -0.65
C MET A 207 16.93 15.55 -0.02
N PRO A 208 17.14 15.86 1.28
CA PRO A 208 18.41 15.59 1.91
C PRO A 208 18.60 14.07 2.11
N PRO A 209 19.82 13.54 1.96
CA PRO A 209 20.09 12.10 2.05
C PRO A 209 19.55 11.41 3.32
N ASN A 210 19.61 12.10 4.47
CA ASN A 210 19.12 11.59 5.75
C ASN A 210 17.57 11.53 5.86
N ARG A 211 16.84 12.00 4.84
CA ARG A 211 15.39 11.92 4.74
C ARG A 211 14.90 10.92 3.70
N VAL A 212 15.81 10.15 3.12
CA VAL A 212 15.48 8.93 2.37
C VAL A 212 15.55 7.76 3.35
N LEU A 213 14.38 7.26 3.74
CA LEU A 213 14.20 6.28 4.80
C LEU A 213 13.52 5.02 4.27
N GLY A 214 13.70 3.89 4.93
CA GLY A 214 12.93 2.68 4.70
C GLY A 214 11.67 2.70 5.54
N HIS A 215 10.64 1.94 5.17
CA HIS A 215 9.42 1.84 5.98
C HIS A 215 9.71 1.38 7.43
N LYS A 216 10.68 0.47 7.63
CA LYS A 216 11.16 0.02 8.94
C LYS A 216 11.77 1.13 9.79
N ASP A 217 12.42 2.12 9.16
CA ASP A 217 13.02 3.26 9.88
C ASP A 217 11.95 4.15 10.54
N VAL A 218 10.69 4.05 10.10
CA VAL A 218 9.57 4.86 10.59
C VAL A 218 8.45 4.04 11.25
N ASN A 219 8.54 2.72 11.18
CA ASN A 219 7.57 1.78 11.75
C ASN A 219 8.29 0.47 12.09
N ASP A 220 8.50 0.22 13.38
CA ASP A 220 9.25 -0.93 13.89
C ASP A 220 8.51 -2.28 13.73
N LYS A 221 7.21 -2.24 13.41
CA LYS A 221 6.35 -3.42 13.22
C LYS A 221 6.44 -4.02 11.81
N THR A 222 7.30 -3.49 10.96
CA THR A 222 7.51 -4.00 9.60
C THR A 222 8.99 -4.28 9.32
N GLU A 223 9.25 -5.19 8.38
CA GLU A 223 10.58 -5.43 7.81
C GLU A 223 10.80 -4.65 6.51
N CYS A 224 9.74 -4.08 5.93
CA CYS A 224 9.77 -3.34 4.67
C CYS A 224 10.81 -2.18 4.73
N PRO A 225 11.62 -1.94 3.70
CA PRO A 225 11.64 -2.60 2.39
C PRO A 225 12.55 -3.84 2.31
N GLY A 226 12.98 -4.42 3.45
CA GLY A 226 13.86 -5.58 3.48
C GLY A 226 14.99 -5.45 4.51
N SER A 227 15.53 -6.57 4.96
CA SER A 227 16.63 -6.64 5.94
C SER A 227 17.91 -5.97 5.43
N LEU A 228 18.12 -5.95 4.12
CA LEU A 228 19.32 -5.44 3.46
C LEU A 228 19.29 -3.94 3.14
N PHE A 229 18.16 -3.24 3.30
CA PHE A 229 18.07 -1.83 2.89
C PHE A 229 19.07 -0.94 3.64
N SER A 230 18.95 -0.85 4.97
CA SER A 230 19.70 0.13 5.74
C SER A 230 21.22 -0.10 5.70
N ASN A 231 21.67 -1.35 5.53
CA ASN A 231 23.09 -1.72 5.63
C ASN A 231 23.76 -2.04 4.29
N VAL A 232 23.00 -2.29 3.21
CA VAL A 232 23.58 -2.69 1.92
C VAL A 232 23.27 -1.66 0.84
N TRP A 233 22.02 -1.51 0.45
CA TRP A 233 21.69 -0.78 -0.78
C TRP A 233 21.18 0.64 -0.58
N LYS A 234 20.91 1.08 0.66
CA LYS A 234 20.63 2.49 0.96
C LYS A 234 21.81 3.38 0.56
N GLN A 235 23.04 2.97 0.87
CA GLN A 235 24.22 3.74 0.51
C GLN A 235 24.39 3.83 -1.02
N LYS A 236 24.22 2.71 -1.74
CA LYS A 236 24.22 2.68 -3.22
C LYS A 236 23.18 3.65 -3.80
N LEU A 237 21.97 3.69 -3.22
CA LEU A 237 20.92 4.62 -3.63
C LEU A 237 21.35 6.07 -3.40
N LEU A 238 21.89 6.40 -2.22
CA LEU A 238 22.31 7.77 -1.89
C LEU A 238 23.44 8.28 -2.81
N GLU A 239 24.41 7.42 -3.13
CA GLU A 239 25.50 7.72 -4.07
C GLU A 239 25.01 8.03 -5.48
N GLN A 240 23.87 7.46 -5.87
CA GLN A 240 23.25 7.75 -7.17
C GLN A 240 22.39 9.02 -7.13
N ILE A 241 21.92 9.49 -5.97
CA ILE A 241 21.09 10.69 -5.87
C ILE A 241 21.94 11.97 -5.91
N THR A 242 23.14 11.91 -5.32
CA THR A 242 24.13 13.00 -5.27
C THR A 242 24.82 13.22 -6.61
#